data_AF-A0AAW7YUJ1-F1
#
_entry.id   AF-A0AAW7YUJ1-F1
#
_cell.length_a   1.000
_cell.length_b   1.000
_cell.length_c   1.000
_cell.angle_alpha   90.00
_cell.angle_beta   90.00
_cell.angle_gamma   90.00
#
_symmetry.space_group_name_H-M   'P 1'
#
loop_
_entity.id
_entity.type
_entity.pdbx_description
1 polymer ?
#
loop_
_entity_poly.entity_id
_entity_poly.type
_entity_poly.pdbx_seq_one_letter_code
_entity_poly.pdbx_strand_id
1 'polypeptide(L)'
;YRNHPEWVLGQTGYEQKTGRYQYVLDLQNTEVFDYLLERLDSLLSQYAISYIKWDMNRELVQPSHLGEAAVHRQTKAFYALVDELAKRHPQLEIESCSSGGGRIDYEVLKRSHRFWLSD
;
A
#
# COMPACT_ATOMS: atom_id res chain seq x y z
N TYR A 1 10.63 3.17 10.46
CA TYR A 1 11.57 2.11 10.84
C TYR A 1 12.28 2.37 12.16
N ARG A 2 13.13 3.40 12.33
CA ARG A 2 13.78 3.63 13.64
C ARG A 2 12.80 3.80 14.81
N ASN A 3 11.70 4.53 14.58
CA ASN A 3 10.67 4.76 15.61
C ASN A 3 9.66 3.62 15.73
N HIS A 4 9.44 2.90 14.63
CA HIS A 4 8.44 1.85 14.50
C HIS A 4 9.01 0.71 13.65
N PRO A 5 9.94 -0.11 14.18
CA PRO A 5 10.42 -1.30 13.48
C PRO A 5 9.35 -2.40 13.40
N GLU A 6 8.41 -2.42 14.35
CA GLU A 6 7.31 -3.38 14.48
C GLU A 6 6.22 -3.22 13.40
N TRP A 7 6.21 -2.11 12.67
CA TRP A 7 5.28 -1.87 11.56
C TRP A 7 5.59 -2.68 10.30
N VAL A 8 6.71 -3.39 10.26
CA VAL A 8 7.08 -4.23 9.11
C VAL A 8 6.24 -5.51 9.08
N LEU A 9 5.60 -5.77 7.94
CA LEU A 9 4.89 -7.01 7.67
C LEU A 9 5.86 -8.18 7.66
N GLY A 10 5.66 -9.14 8.56
CA GLY A 10 6.53 -10.30 8.66
C GLY A 10 6.20 -11.22 9.83
N GLN A 11 6.76 -12.42 9.79
CA GLN A 11 6.60 -13.43 10.83
C GLN A 11 7.65 -13.27 11.94
N THR A 12 7.20 -13.22 13.19
CA THR A 12 8.08 -13.26 14.38
C THR A 12 8.97 -14.51 14.36
N GLY A 13 10.26 -14.33 14.65
CA GLY A 13 11.25 -15.41 14.65
C GLY A 13 11.89 -15.70 13.29
N TYR A 14 11.47 -15.00 12.22
CA TYR A 14 12.08 -15.09 10.90
C TYR A 14 12.75 -13.78 10.52
N GLU A 15 13.94 -13.89 9.94
CA GLU A 15 14.65 -12.74 9.39
C GLU A 15 13.95 -12.27 8.11
N GLN A 16 13.36 -11.08 8.14
CA GLN A 16 12.72 -10.49 6.99
C GLN A 16 13.75 -10.10 5.92
N LYS A 17 13.59 -10.64 4.72
CA LYS A 17 14.45 -10.32 3.58
C LYS A 17 13.97 -9.07 2.87
N THR A 18 14.90 -8.17 2.56
CA THR A 18 14.63 -7.00 1.73
C THR A 18 14.52 -7.41 0.26
N GLY A 19 13.57 -6.83 -0.47
CA GLY A 19 13.59 -6.76 -1.93
C GLY A 19 13.84 -5.30 -2.30
N ARG A 20 14.71 -5.00 -3.28
CA ARG A 20 15.11 -3.62 -3.63
C ARG A 20 15.49 -2.74 -2.41
N TYR A 21 16.16 -3.33 -1.41
CA TYR A 21 16.54 -2.68 -0.14
C TYR A 21 15.38 -2.08 0.68
N GLN A 22 14.14 -2.54 0.47
CA GLN A 22 12.94 -2.08 1.18
C GLN A 22 12.23 -3.24 1.88
N TYR A 23 11.41 -2.93 2.88
CA TYR A 23 10.44 -3.82 3.53
C TYR A 23 9.00 -3.48 3.10
N VAL A 24 8.01 -4.25 3.56
CA VAL A 24 6.58 -3.95 3.38
C VAL A 24 5.99 -3.56 4.73
N LEU A 25 5.12 -2.55 4.74
CA LEU A 25 4.35 -2.16 5.92
C LEU A 25 3.16 -3.10 6.13
N ASP A 26 2.87 -3.46 7.38
CA ASP A 26 1.68 -4.26 7.73
C ASP A 26 0.45 -3.36 7.77
N LEU A 27 -0.36 -3.39 6.72
CA LEU A 27 -1.57 -2.57 6.60
C LEU A 27 -2.72 -3.09 7.47
N GLN A 28 -2.59 -4.28 8.06
CA GLN A 28 -3.58 -4.77 9.03
C GLN A 28 -3.38 -4.14 10.41
N ASN A 29 -2.20 -3.60 10.70
CA ASN A 29 -1.97 -2.80 11.88
C ASN A 29 -2.70 -1.46 11.71
N THR A 30 -3.68 -1.18 12.56
CA THR A 30 -4.50 0.04 12.50
C THR A 30 -3.66 1.30 12.62
N GLU A 31 -2.59 1.30 13.43
CA GLU A 31 -1.71 2.47 13.54
C GLU A 31 -0.98 2.78 12.22
N VAL A 32 -0.54 1.74 11.51
CA VAL A 32 0.10 1.86 10.20
C VAL A 32 -0.91 2.38 9.18
N PHE A 33 -2.11 1.79 9.16
CA PHE A 33 -3.17 2.16 8.24
C PHE A 33 -3.58 3.63 8.44
N ASP A 34 -3.89 4.02 9.68
CA ASP A 34 -4.34 5.36 10.02
C ASP A 34 -3.24 6.39 9.75
N TYR A 35 -1.98 6.06 10.06
CA TYR A 35 -0.84 6.92 9.74
C TYR A 35 -0.73 7.14 8.23
N LEU A 36 -0.78 6.09 7.41
CA LEU A 36 -0.67 6.24 5.96
C LEU A 36 -1.85 7.04 5.39
N LEU A 37 -3.07 6.75 5.83
CA LEU A 37 -4.27 7.48 5.41
C LEU A 37 -4.15 8.96 5.75
N GLU A 38 -3.78 9.29 6.98
CA GLU A 38 -3.65 10.67 7.47
C GLU A 38 -2.54 11.44 6.73
N ARG A 39 -1.39 10.81 6.47
CA ARG A 39 -0.30 11.42 5.70
C ARG A 39 -0.69 11.68 4.24
N LEU A 40 -1.39 10.74 3.61
CA LEU A 40 -1.84 10.88 2.22
C LEU A 40 -2.96 11.92 2.10
N ASP A 41 -3.95 11.88 2.98
CA ASP A 41 -5.02 12.88 3.07
C ASP A 41 -4.45 14.28 3.31
N SER A 42 -3.52 14.43 4.26
CA SER A 42 -2.87 15.72 4.51
C SER A 42 -2.13 16.24 3.28
N LEU A 43 -1.42 15.39 2.54
CA LEU A 43 -0.71 15.79 1.32
C LEU A 43 -1.70 16.28 0.25
N LEU A 44 -2.77 15.53 0.02
CA LEU A 44 -3.78 15.82 -1.00
C LEU A 44 -4.69 17.00 -0.64
N SER A 45 -4.91 17.25 0.66
CA SER A 45 -5.66 18.39 1.17
C SER A 45 -4.83 19.68 1.16
N GLN A 46 -3.51 19.58 1.39
CA GLN A 46 -2.63 20.75 1.48
C GLN A 46 -2.20 21.29 0.11
N TYR A 47 -2.05 20.42 -0.88
CA TYR A 47 -1.53 20.78 -2.20
C TYR A 47 -2.55 20.48 -3.28
N ALA A 48 -2.52 21.25 -4.37
CA ALA A 48 -3.38 21.05 -5.54
C ALA A 48 -2.91 19.85 -6.39
N ILE A 49 -2.89 18.66 -5.79
CA ILE A 49 -2.51 17.39 -6.42
C ILE A 49 -3.79 16.72 -6.91
N SER A 50 -3.99 16.70 -8.23
CA SER A 50 -5.12 16.02 -8.86
C SER A 50 -4.78 14.63 -9.41
N TYR A 51 -3.51 14.24 -9.37
CA TYR A 51 -3.01 12.98 -9.90
C TYR A 51 -1.90 12.40 -9.03
N ILE A 52 -1.97 11.10 -8.76
CA ILE A 52 -0.86 10.33 -8.19
C ILE A 52 -0.56 9.09 -9.01
N LYS A 53 0.73 8.75 -9.11
CA LYS A 53 1.19 7.42 -9.50
C LYS A 53 1.49 6.62 -8.23
N TRP A 54 0.74 5.55 -8.00
CA TRP A 54 0.87 4.69 -6.82
C TRP A 54 1.65 3.43 -7.18
N ASP A 55 2.89 3.33 -6.72
CA ASP A 55 3.80 2.23 -7.04
C ASP A 55 3.94 1.19 -5.92
N MET A 56 4.36 -0.03 -6.27
CA MET A 56 4.62 -1.14 -5.36
C MET A 56 5.76 -2.02 -5.91
N ASN A 57 6.94 -1.94 -5.27
CA ASN A 57 8.20 -2.37 -5.88
C ASN A 57 8.81 -3.66 -5.32
N ARG A 58 8.01 -4.51 -4.64
CA ARG A 58 8.49 -5.81 -4.15
C ARG A 58 7.36 -6.78 -3.80
N GLU A 59 7.56 -8.08 -3.94
CA GLU A 59 6.63 -9.08 -3.40
C GLU A 59 6.55 -9.10 -1.86
N LEU A 60 5.46 -9.68 -1.38
CA LEU A 60 5.24 -10.02 0.03
C LEU A 60 6.02 -11.28 0.39
N VAL A 61 6.97 -11.19 1.32
CA VAL A 61 7.79 -12.33 1.76
C VAL A 61 7.39 -12.72 3.17
N GLN A 62 6.92 -13.95 3.35
CA GLN A 62 6.39 -14.47 4.63
C GLN A 62 5.43 -13.49 5.35
N PRO A 63 4.38 -12.99 4.65
CA PRO A 63 3.48 -12.03 5.24
C PRO A 63 2.68 -12.68 6.38
N SER A 64 2.85 -12.13 7.58
CA SER A 64 2.14 -12.54 8.78
C SER A 64 1.67 -11.34 9.57
N HIS A 65 0.52 -11.48 10.22
CA HIS A 65 -0.03 -10.54 11.17
C HIS A 65 -0.57 -11.33 12.36
N LEU A 66 -0.05 -11.03 13.55
CA LEU A 66 -0.39 -11.75 14.79
C LEU A 66 -0.20 -13.28 14.69
N GLY A 67 0.79 -13.72 13.90
CA GLY A 67 1.11 -15.14 13.73
C GLY A 67 0.25 -15.88 12.70
N GLU A 68 -0.62 -15.19 11.97
CA GLU A 68 -1.46 -15.76 10.92
C GLU A 68 -1.08 -15.28 9.52
N ALA A 69 -1.35 -16.11 8.51
CA ALA A 69 -1.14 -15.76 7.11
C ALA A 69 -1.89 -14.47 6.74
N ALA A 70 -1.14 -13.49 6.23
CA ALA A 70 -1.64 -12.12 6.09
C ALA A 70 -1.96 -11.68 4.66
N VAL A 71 -1.58 -12.42 3.61
CA VAL A 71 -1.69 -11.97 2.20
C VAL A 71 -3.08 -11.39 1.89
N HIS A 72 -4.14 -12.14 2.19
CA HIS A 72 -5.51 -11.73 1.85
C HIS A 72 -5.95 -10.47 2.59
N ARG A 73 -5.67 -10.40 3.89
CA ARG A 73 -6.06 -9.26 4.72
C ARG A 73 -5.21 -8.02 4.42
N GLN A 74 -3.93 -8.19 4.12
CA GLN A 74 -3.05 -7.14 3.60
C GLN A 74 -3.59 -6.56 2.29
N THR A 75 -4.02 -7.41 1.36
CA THR A 75 -4.63 -6.97 0.09
C THR A 75 -5.93 -6.21 0.33
N LYS A 76 -6.81 -6.71 1.20
CA LYS A 76 -8.05 -6.01 1.58
C LYS A 76 -7.79 -4.66 2.26
N ALA A 77 -6.78 -4.58 3.12
CA ALA A 77 -6.39 -3.33 3.76
C ALA A 77 -5.87 -2.32 2.72
N PHE A 78 -5.06 -2.75 1.75
CA PHE A 78 -4.68 -1.89 0.63
C PHE A 78 -5.91 -1.37 -0.14
N TYR A 79 -6.88 -2.22 -0.44
CA TYR A 79 -8.13 -1.80 -1.09
C TYR A 79 -8.90 -0.77 -0.28
N ALA A 80 -9.07 -1.01 1.02
CA ALA A 80 -9.75 -0.08 1.93
C ALA A 80 -9.04 1.28 2.01
N LEU A 81 -7.70 1.30 2.00
CA LEU A 81 -6.93 2.54 2.02
C LEU A 81 -7.17 3.37 0.76
N VAL A 82 -7.16 2.73 -0.41
CA VAL A 82 -7.43 3.42 -1.69
C VAL A 82 -8.89 3.87 -1.78
N ASP A 83 -9.84 3.04 -1.33
CA ASP A 83 -11.27 3.37 -1.32
C ASP A 83 -11.56 4.60 -0.44
N GLU A 84 -10.95 4.67 0.76
CA GLU A 84 -11.15 5.79 1.66
C GLU A 84 -10.48 7.08 1.12
N LEU A 85 -9.32 6.98 0.48
CA LEU A 85 -8.70 8.13 -0.21
C LEU A 85 -9.54 8.64 -1.37
N ALA A 86 -10.07 7.75 -2.22
CA ALA A 86 -10.94 8.13 -3.32
C ALA A 86 -12.23 8.80 -2.83
N LYS A 87 -12.77 8.33 -1.70
CA LYS A 87 -13.93 8.94 -1.05
C LYS A 87 -13.63 10.35 -0.50
N ARG A 88 -12.46 10.57 0.10
CA ARG A 88 -12.04 11.88 0.63
C ARG A 88 -11.66 12.87 -0.48
N HIS A 89 -11.08 12.37 -1.56
CA HIS A 89 -10.58 13.17 -2.68
C HIS A 89 -11.21 12.70 -4.01
N PRO A 90 -12.50 12.98 -4.26
CA PRO A 90 -13.23 12.45 -5.42
C PRO A 90 -12.70 12.94 -6.78
N GLN A 91 -11.87 13.99 -6.79
CA GLN A 91 -11.23 14.52 -8.00
C GLN A 91 -9.82 13.95 -8.22
N LEU A 92 -9.32 13.10 -7.32
CA LEU A 92 -8.01 12.50 -7.44
C LEU A 92 -8.01 11.39 -8.49
N GLU A 93 -7.16 11.54 -9.50
CA GLU A 93 -6.81 10.44 -10.39
C GLU A 93 -5.68 9.59 -9.80
N ILE A 94 -5.84 8.27 -9.88
CA ILE A 94 -4.85 7.30 -9.41
C ILE A 94 -4.38 6.45 -10.59
N GLU A 95 -3.08 6.48 -10.88
CA GLU A 95 -2.40 5.51 -11.74
C GLU A 95 -1.78 4.40 -10.90
N SER A 96 -2.21 3.16 -11.09
CA SER A 96 -1.60 2.01 -10.41
C SER A 96 -0.31 1.58 -11.11
N CYS A 97 0.71 1.29 -10.32
CA CYS A 97 2.00 0.77 -10.75
C CYS A 97 2.47 -0.29 -9.73
N SER A 98 3.16 -1.30 -10.23
CA SER A 98 3.87 -2.28 -9.41
C SER A 98 5.11 -2.73 -10.18
N SER A 99 6.13 -1.87 -10.23
CA SER A 99 7.29 -2.02 -11.13
C SER A 99 6.86 -2.26 -12.59
N GLY A 100 5.99 -1.38 -13.11
CA GLY A 100 5.22 -1.68 -14.31
C GLY A 100 3.88 -2.35 -13.98
N GLY A 101 3.51 -3.34 -14.79
CA GLY A 101 2.20 -4.00 -14.75
C GLY A 101 2.05 -5.12 -13.71
N GLY A 102 2.89 -5.19 -12.67
CA GLY A 102 2.88 -6.29 -11.69
C GLY A 102 1.60 -6.44 -10.88
N ARG A 103 0.68 -5.45 -10.95
CA ARG A 103 -0.61 -5.45 -10.26
C ARG A 103 -1.70 -4.76 -11.10
N ILE A 104 -1.90 -5.28 -12.30
CA ILE A 104 -3.03 -4.95 -13.17
C ILE A 104 -4.06 -6.07 -13.07
N ASP A 105 -5.06 -5.87 -12.21
CA ASP A 105 -6.14 -6.82 -11.97
C ASP A 105 -7.49 -6.10 -11.80
N TYR A 106 -8.58 -6.86 -11.77
CA TYR A 106 -9.94 -6.30 -11.74
C TYR A 106 -10.29 -5.57 -10.44
N GLU A 107 -9.65 -5.89 -9.31
CA GLU A 107 -9.93 -5.20 -8.05
C GLU A 107 -9.16 -3.87 -7.96
N VAL A 108 -7.96 -3.81 -8.52
CA VAL A 108 -7.22 -2.55 -8.67
C VAL A 108 -7.82 -1.67 -9.76
N LEU A 109 -8.38 -2.25 -10.82
CA LEU A 109 -9.12 -1.50 -11.85
C LEU A 109 -10.31 -0.73 -11.29
N LYS A 110 -11.04 -1.30 -10.32
CA LYS A 110 -12.15 -0.60 -9.66
C LYS A 110 -11.71 0.63 -8.86
N ARG A 111 -10.40 0.77 -8.60
CA ARG A 111 -9.80 1.74 -7.67
C ARG A 111 -8.74 2.63 -8.31
N SER A 112 -8.54 2.50 -9.61
CA SER A 112 -7.55 3.27 -10.37
C SER A 112 -8.14 3.69 -11.71
N HIS A 113 -7.59 4.76 -12.26
CA HIS A 113 -8.05 5.35 -13.52
C HIS A 113 -7.22 4.86 -14.70
N ARG A 114 -5.97 4.50 -14.43
CA ARG A 114 -4.99 4.05 -15.44
C ARG A 114 -3.91 3.19 -14.79
N PHE A 115 -3.10 2.56 -15.63
CA PHE A 115 -2.00 1.71 -15.20
C PHE A 115 -0.71 2.08 -15.91
N TRP A 116 0.40 1.95 -15.19
CA TRP A 116 1.72 1.90 -15.80
C TRP A 116 1.97 0.48 -16.32
N LEU A 117 2.04 0.30 -17.64
CA LEU A 117 1.99 -1.03 -18.27
C LEU A 117 3.29 -1.85 -18.09
N SER A 118 4.45 -1.21 -18.22
CA SER A 118 5.77 -1.81 -18.05
C SER A 118 6.77 -0.70 -17.76
N ASP A 119 7.77 -1.00 -16.93
CA ASP A 119 9.00 -0.18 -16.85
C ASP A 119 9.85 -0.32 -18.13
#